data_AF-A0A533WKS8-F1
#
_entry.id   AF-A0A533WKS8-F1
#
_cell.length_a   1.000
_cell.length_b   1.000
_cell.length_c   1.000
_cell.angle_alpha   90.00
_cell.angle_beta   90.00
_cell.angle_gamma   90.00
#
_symmetry.space_group_name_H-M   'P 1'
#
loop_
_entity.id
_entity.type
_entity.pdbx_description
1 polymer ?
#
loop_
_entity_poly.entity_id
_entity_poly.type
_entity_poly.pdbx_seq_one_letter_code
_entity_poly.pdbx_strand_id
1 'polypeptide(L)'
;MDYKAWELTKYQLPQDLYVYVDDIDKASNFLKSKGFSHGNSGHIILLQKQDDSKNTIEQVYLDCIAKGGRNILDAIAIELKHGDKLNIKGKFSIDDILKVQDDMRTLKVE
;
A
#
# COMPACT_ATOMS: atom_id res chain seq x y z
N MET A 1 7.65 -2.59 0.00
CA MET A 1 6.48 -2.07 -0.73
C MET A 1 5.25 -2.86 -0.35
N ASP A 2 4.11 -2.19 -0.16
CA ASP A 2 2.87 -2.77 0.35
C ASP A 2 2.12 -3.58 -0.71
N TYR A 3 1.86 -4.86 -0.41
CA TYR A 3 0.97 -5.73 -1.18
C TYR A 3 -0.39 -5.07 -1.49
N LYS A 4 -0.95 -4.31 -0.54
CA LYS A 4 -2.23 -3.64 -0.72
C LYS A 4 -2.14 -2.51 -1.76
N ALA A 5 -1.06 -1.75 -1.77
CA ALA A 5 -0.83 -0.74 -2.79
C ALA A 5 -0.72 -1.38 -4.19
N TRP A 6 -0.03 -2.52 -4.29
CA TRP A 6 0.01 -3.30 -5.54
C TRP A 6 -1.35 -3.86 -5.93
N GLU A 7 -2.17 -4.37 -4.99
CA GLU A 7 -3.53 -4.80 -5.32
C GLU A 7 -4.37 -3.69 -5.94
N LEU A 8 -4.23 -2.46 -5.44
CA LEU A 8 -4.97 -1.31 -5.92
C LEU A 8 -4.50 -0.84 -7.30
N THR A 9 -3.20 -0.79 -7.53
CA THR A 9 -2.61 -0.11 -8.71
C THR A 9 -2.05 -1.08 -9.74
N LYS A 10 -1.50 -2.21 -9.29
CA LYS A 10 -0.64 -3.14 -10.02
C LYS A 10 0.68 -2.52 -10.49
N TYR A 11 1.07 -1.39 -9.89
CA TYR A 11 2.16 -0.57 -10.39
C TYR A 11 3.55 -1.13 -10.06
N GLN A 12 3.85 -1.40 -8.79
CA GLN A 12 5.15 -1.95 -8.40
C GLN A 12 5.00 -3.30 -7.67
N LEU A 13 5.95 -4.22 -7.85
CA LEU A 13 5.90 -5.55 -7.22
C LEU A 13 6.26 -5.50 -5.72
N PRO A 14 5.38 -6.01 -4.83
CA PRO A 14 5.54 -5.86 -3.40
C PRO A 14 6.79 -6.58 -2.88
N GLN A 15 7.45 -5.94 -1.92
CA GLN A 15 8.61 -6.49 -1.19
C GLN A 15 8.27 -6.80 0.27
N ASP A 16 7.17 -6.24 0.77
CA ASP A 16 6.67 -6.40 2.13
C ASP A 16 5.20 -6.81 2.06
N LEU A 17 4.75 -7.68 2.96
CA LEU A 17 3.33 -8.02 3.07
C LEU A 17 2.72 -7.27 4.26
N TYR A 18 1.90 -6.26 4.00
CA TYR A 18 1.15 -5.59 5.06
C TYR A 18 -0.26 -6.18 5.13
N VAL A 19 -0.73 -6.41 6.36
CA VAL A 19 -2.07 -6.90 6.62
C VAL A 19 -2.74 -5.97 7.62
N TYR A 20 -3.84 -5.34 7.18
CA TYR A 20 -4.67 -4.50 8.02
C TYR A 20 -5.61 -5.36 8.87
N VAL A 21 -5.48 -5.30 10.19
CA VAL A 21 -6.21 -6.12 11.16
C VAL A 21 -6.93 -5.26 12.19
N ASP A 22 -8.07 -5.73 12.67
CA ASP A 22 -8.85 -5.01 13.70
C ASP A 22 -8.16 -5.09 15.07
N ASP A 23 -7.46 -6.19 15.34
CA ASP A 23 -6.73 -6.44 16.59
C ASP A 23 -5.37 -7.08 16.27
N ILE A 24 -4.29 -6.33 16.51
CA ILE A 24 -2.91 -6.75 16.24
C ILE A 24 -2.53 -7.95 17.10
N ASP A 25 -2.90 -7.95 18.39
CA ASP A 25 -2.50 -9.00 19.32
C ASP A 25 -3.20 -10.32 18.99
N LYS A 26 -4.51 -10.26 18.68
CA LYS A 26 -5.27 -11.42 18.23
C LYS A 26 -4.73 -11.98 16.92
N ALA A 27 -4.42 -11.13 15.95
CA ALA A 27 -3.85 -11.54 14.66
C ALA A 27 -2.44 -12.14 14.82
N SER A 28 -1.60 -11.51 15.64
CA SER A 28 -0.25 -11.99 15.96
C SER A 28 -0.30 -13.36 16.64
N ASN A 29 -1.19 -13.54 17.62
CA ASN A 29 -1.38 -14.82 18.31
C ASN A 29 -1.93 -15.90 17.36
N PHE A 30 -2.85 -15.55 16.46
CA PHE A 30 -3.32 -16.47 15.43
C PHE A 30 -2.17 -16.93 14.53
N LEU A 31 -1.36 -16.01 14.00
CA LEU A 31 -0.23 -16.33 13.13
C LEU A 31 0.80 -17.21 13.85
N LYS A 32 1.15 -16.87 15.10
CA LYS A 32 2.03 -17.71 15.94
C LYS A 32 1.45 -19.10 16.15
N SER A 33 0.15 -19.22 16.42
CA SER A 33 -0.53 -20.52 16.60
C SER A 33 -0.52 -21.40 15.35
N LYS A 34 -0.37 -20.79 14.16
CA LYS A 34 -0.24 -21.48 12.87
C LYS A 34 1.22 -21.79 12.49
N GLY A 35 2.17 -21.58 13.41
CA GLY A 35 3.59 -21.82 13.15
C GLY A 35 4.24 -20.73 12.30
N PHE A 36 3.60 -19.57 12.16
CA PHE A 36 4.19 -18.43 11.46
C PHE A 36 5.25 -17.79 12.37
N SER A 37 6.50 -18.19 12.21
CA SER A 37 7.67 -17.50 12.74
C SER A 37 8.30 -16.69 11.61
N HIS A 38 8.78 -15.47 11.90
CA HIS A 38 9.57 -14.63 10.99
C HIS A 38 10.53 -15.48 10.14
N GLY A 39 10.13 -15.80 8.92
CA GLY A 39 10.92 -16.60 8.02
C GLY A 39 11.83 -15.71 7.19
N ASN A 40 12.93 -16.27 6.69
CA ASN A 40 13.86 -15.62 5.75
C ASN A 40 13.20 -15.18 4.42
N SER A 41 11.90 -15.43 4.24
CA SER A 41 11.13 -15.23 3.01
C SER A 41 10.20 -14.02 3.04
N GLY A 42 10.22 -13.21 4.10
CA GLY A 42 9.50 -11.92 4.12
C GLY A 42 8.92 -11.57 5.49
N HIS A 43 8.80 -10.26 5.74
CA HIS A 43 8.18 -9.71 6.93
C HIS A 43 6.68 -9.49 6.68
N ILE A 44 5.82 -10.12 7.48
CA ILE A 44 4.42 -9.71 7.59
C ILE A 44 4.36 -8.57 8.58
N ILE A 45 3.86 -7.41 8.13
CA ILE A 45 3.67 -6.25 8.98
C ILE A 45 2.17 -6.11 9.24
N LEU A 46 1.78 -6.32 10.50
CA LEU A 46 0.40 -6.10 10.93
C LEU A 46 0.20 -4.63 11.20
N LEU A 47 -0.75 -4.01 10.50
CA LEU A 47 -1.18 -2.64 10.75
C LEU A 47 -2.59 -2.66 11.33
N GLN A 48 -2.83 -1.83 12.33
CA GLN A 48 -4.18 -1.68 12.85
C GLN A 48 -5.04 -0.98 11.80
N LYS A 49 -6.23 -1.53 11.52
CA LYS A 49 -7.27 -0.79 10.82
C LYS A 49 -7.66 0.39 11.71
N GLN A 50 -7.68 1.59 11.14
CA GLN A 50 -8.26 2.71 11.88
C GLN A 50 -9.78 2.56 11.85
N ASP A 51 -10.40 2.51 13.04
CA ASP A 51 -11.83 2.21 13.22
C ASP A 51 -12.79 3.15 12.44
N ASP A 52 -12.30 4.30 11.96
CA ASP A 52 -13.08 5.26 11.15
C ASP A 52 -12.74 5.25 9.64
N SER A 53 -11.77 4.45 9.19
CA SER A 53 -11.43 4.37 7.76
C SER A 53 -12.42 3.46 7.02
N LYS A 54 -13.65 3.94 6.77
CA LYS A 54 -14.54 3.36 5.74
C LYS A 54 -13.84 3.23 4.38
N ASN A 55 -12.72 3.94 4.22
CA ASN A 55 -11.96 4.05 3.01
C ASN A 55 -10.55 3.47 3.16
N THR A 56 -10.43 2.15 3.02
CA THR A 56 -9.15 1.44 3.05
C THR A 56 -8.17 1.94 1.98
N ILE A 57 -8.65 2.51 0.87
CA ILE A 57 -7.79 3.07 -0.19
C ILE A 57 -7.05 4.31 0.32
N GLU A 58 -7.75 5.19 1.02
CA GLU A 58 -7.15 6.38 1.62
C GLU A 58 -6.15 6.03 2.72
N GLN A 59 -6.42 4.99 3.51
CA GLN A 59 -5.45 4.51 4.50
C GLN A 59 -4.14 4.04 3.83
N VAL A 60 -4.24 3.19 2.81
CA VAL A 60 -3.06 2.70 2.07
C VAL A 60 -2.30 3.86 1.41
N TYR A 61 -3.04 4.82 0.85
CA TYR A 61 -2.47 6.03 0.26
C TYR A 61 -1.65 6.85 1.27
N LEU A 62 -2.21 7.10 2.46
CA LEU A 62 -1.52 7.83 3.52
C LEU A 62 -0.32 7.06 4.07
N ASP A 63 -0.42 5.73 4.20
CA ASP A 63 0.69 4.87 4.62
C ASP A 63 1.85 4.91 3.61
N CYS A 64 1.55 4.92 2.31
CA CYS A 64 2.55 5.10 1.27
C CYS A 64 3.27 6.45 1.38
N ILE A 65 2.53 7.53 1.64
CA ILE A 65 3.11 8.87 1.86
C ILE A 65 4.00 8.89 3.11
N ALA A 66 3.50 8.37 4.23
CA ALA A 66 4.20 8.37 5.50
C ALA A 66 5.52 7.57 5.44
N LYS A 67 5.54 6.44 4.72
CA LYS A 67 6.75 5.63 4.52
C LYS A 67 7.77 6.32 3.59
N GLY A 68 7.31 7.12 2.63
CA GLY A 68 8.18 7.90 1.76
C GLY A 68 9.08 7.08 0.83
N GLY A 69 10.12 7.71 0.29
CA GLY A 69 11.05 7.06 -0.64
C GLY A 69 10.34 6.51 -1.87
N ARG A 70 10.63 5.25 -2.24
CA ARG A 70 10.00 4.58 -3.38
C ARG A 70 8.48 4.48 -3.27
N ASN A 71 7.94 4.43 -2.05
CA ASN A 71 6.50 4.33 -1.80
C ASN A 71 5.73 5.60 -2.20
N ILE A 72 6.41 6.73 -2.40
CA ILE A 72 5.77 7.94 -2.95
C ILE A 72 5.20 7.67 -4.34
N LEU A 73 5.88 6.86 -5.15
CA LEU A 73 5.41 6.52 -6.49
C LEU A 73 4.13 5.66 -6.44
N ASP A 74 3.97 4.82 -5.41
CA ASP A 74 2.74 4.06 -5.19
C ASP A 74 1.58 4.96 -4.73
N ALA A 75 1.85 5.96 -3.87
CA ALA A 75 0.86 6.95 -3.48
C ALA A 75 0.35 7.73 -4.71
N ILE A 76 1.26 8.15 -5.59
CA ILE A 76 0.92 8.80 -6.86
C ILE A 76 0.08 7.86 -7.73
N ALA A 77 0.45 6.59 -7.86
CA ALA A 77 -0.30 5.61 -8.65
C ALA A 77 -1.72 5.39 -8.09
N ILE A 78 -1.87 5.38 -6.76
CA ILE A 78 -3.19 5.28 -6.11
C ILE A 78 -4.02 6.53 -6.42
N GLU A 79 -3.46 7.74 -6.27
CA GLU A 79 -4.19 8.99 -6.55
C GLU A 79 -4.57 9.13 -8.03
N LEU A 80 -3.70 8.72 -8.96
CA LEU A 80 -4.01 8.72 -10.39
C LEU A 80 -5.14 7.74 -10.76
N LYS A 81 -5.25 6.60 -10.07
CA LYS A 81 -6.20 5.54 -10.42
C LYS A 81 -7.51 5.58 -9.62
N HIS A 82 -7.46 6.02 -8.37
CA HIS A 82 -8.56 6.01 -7.40
C HIS A 82 -8.73 7.36 -6.72
N GLY A 83 -8.27 8.46 -7.33
CA GLY A 83 -8.35 9.80 -6.74
C GLY A 83 -9.78 10.32 -6.50
N ASP A 84 -10.79 9.69 -7.12
CA ASP A 84 -12.21 9.89 -6.82
C ASP A 84 -12.63 9.37 -5.45
N LYS A 85 -11.84 8.43 -4.90
CA LYS A 85 -12.02 7.84 -3.58
C LYS A 85 -11.05 8.41 -2.56
N LEU A 86 -10.40 9.55 -2.81
CA LEU A 86 -9.52 10.19 -1.82
C LEU A 86 -10.14 11.51 -1.38
N ASN A 87 -10.23 11.73 -0.07
CA ASN A 87 -10.65 13.02 0.48
C ASN A 87 -9.49 14.03 0.48
N ILE A 88 -8.26 13.52 0.56
CA ILE A 88 -7.04 14.32 0.58
C ILE A 88 -6.20 13.98 -0.65
N LYS A 89 -5.66 15.02 -1.28
CA LYS A 89 -4.73 14.91 -2.41
C LYS A 89 -3.33 15.34 -2.00
N GLY A 90 -2.35 14.67 -2.58
CA GLY A 90 -0.95 14.83 -2.26
C GLY A 90 -0.32 15.91 -3.11
N LYS A 91 0.81 16.43 -2.65
CA LYS A 91 1.68 17.28 -3.46
C LYS A 91 2.93 16.50 -3.76
N PHE A 92 3.10 16.16 -5.03
CA PHE A 92 4.22 15.37 -5.52
C PHE A 92 5.03 16.17 -6.54
N SER A 93 6.28 15.74 -6.78
CA SER A 93 7.09 16.34 -7.83
C SER A 93 6.48 16.03 -9.21
N ILE A 94 6.65 16.94 -10.17
CA ILE A 94 6.16 16.73 -11.54
C ILE A 94 6.86 15.52 -12.18
N ASP A 95 8.15 15.35 -11.92
CA ASP A 95 8.95 14.25 -12.47
C ASP A 95 8.43 12.89 -12.01
N ASP A 96 8.08 12.75 -10.73
CA ASP A 96 7.50 11.52 -10.19
C ASP A 96 6.12 11.23 -10.76
N ILE A 97 5.28 12.27 -10.95
CA ILE A 97 3.96 12.13 -11.55
C ILE A 97 4.08 11.65 -13.00
N LEU A 98 4.93 12.30 -13.80
CA LEU A 98 5.14 11.94 -15.20
C LEU A 98 5.68 10.51 -15.34
N LYS A 99 6.63 10.15 -14.48
CA LYS A 99 7.18 8.79 -14.43
C LYS A 99 6.07 7.75 -14.20
N VAL A 100 5.26 7.94 -13.16
CA VAL A 100 4.19 6.97 -12.83
C VAL A 100 3.15 6.92 -13.94
N GLN A 101 2.81 8.05 -14.57
CA GLN A 101 1.89 8.06 -15.69
C GLN A 101 2.40 7.28 -16.90
N ASP A 102 3.69 7.40 -17.22
CA ASP A 102 4.31 6.66 -18.32
C ASP A 102 4.37 5.15 -18.02
N ASP A 103 4.87 4.80 -16.83
CA ASP A 103 4.94 3.41 -16.37
C ASP A 103 3.54 2.75 -16.32
N MET A 104 2.49 3.47 -15.91
CA MET A 104 1.12 2.94 -15.86
C MET A 104 0.45 2.83 -17.23
N ARG A 105 0.92 3.55 -18.25
CA ARG A 105 0.43 3.40 -19.63
C ARG A 105 0.94 2.10 -20.24
N THR A 106 2.21 1.77 -20.02
CA THR A 106 2.82 0.54 -20.55
C THR A 106 2.18 -0.72 -19.95
N LEU A 107 1.82 -0.68 -18.66
CA LEU A 107 1.11 -1.77 -17.96
C LEU A 107 -0.30 -2.08 -18.49
N LYS A 108 -0.92 -1.21 -19.30
CA LYS A 108 -2.26 -1.44 -19.88
C LYS A 108 -2.22 -2.13 -21.24
N VAL A 109 -1.02 -2.35 -21.80
CA VAL A 109 -0.81 -2.86 -23.17
C VAL A 109 -0.51 -4.37 -23.16
N GLU A 110 -0.40 -4.99 -21.98
CA GLU A 110 -0.27 -6.44 -21.75
C GLU A 110 -1.60 -7.06 -21.30
#